data_AF-S8C9N2-F1
#
_entry.id   AF-S8C9N2-F1
#
_cell.length_a   1.000
_cell.length_b   1.000
_cell.length_c   1.000
_cell.angle_alpha   90.00
_cell.angle_beta   90.00
_cell.angle_gamma   90.00
#
_symmetry.space_group_name_H-M   'P 1'
#
loop_
_entity.id
_entity.type
_entity.pdbx_description
1 polymer ?
#
loop_
_entity_poly.entity_id
_entity_poly.type
_entity_poly.pdbx_seq_one_letter_code
_entity_poly.pdbx_strand_id
1 'polypeptide(L)'
;QAVVASLSRNNVMIILDNHTSKPGWCCSNWDGNGFFGDKYFDPTLWIKGLTRVAATFNATQNVVGMSLRNELRGIRQNTIGWYWYMKKGAEAVHAANPNVLVILSGLRYDRDLSFLLHRQIKLTFSHKLVYELHWYGFSDGEAWAKGNPNQVCGQLVGDAMSKGGFLLDQGYPLFLSEFGVEMSGTNVNDNRYLNCFMGWAAEQDLDWALWTLAGSYYLREGVVGYNETYGVYSFDWNQIRNGTILSKIASLQYPFRGPGYEEVPVHKVLFHPSTGLCVKRASLLDALALGPCVEAEAWSNTTEKTLTVDGTPFCLEADESGKPAKLSVICDGQNTKWETISDSKMHLSATLEDGSKVCLSIDSDNNIITDSCKCLDDTNSTCDPGNQWFKIIDSTRSEKQSYIMLQMDAI
;
A
#
# COMPACT_ATOMS: atom_id res chain seq x y z
N GLN A 1 -11.66 -19.33 -17.70
CA GLN A 1 -10.61 -20.26 -18.19
C GLN A 1 -9.72 -19.63 -19.25
N ALA A 2 -10.24 -19.06 -20.35
CA ALA A 2 -9.41 -18.44 -21.39
C ALA A 2 -8.47 -17.33 -20.88
N VAL A 3 -9.00 -16.39 -20.07
CA VAL A 3 -8.19 -15.33 -19.43
C VAL A 3 -7.09 -15.94 -18.55
N VAL A 4 -7.43 -16.88 -17.67
CA VAL A 4 -6.47 -17.60 -16.81
C VAL A 4 -5.38 -18.29 -17.63
N ALA A 5 -5.73 -18.97 -18.71
CA ALA A 5 -4.75 -19.63 -19.58
C ALA A 5 -3.82 -18.62 -20.28
N SER A 6 -4.33 -17.44 -20.65
CA SER A 6 -3.52 -16.38 -21.24
C SER A 6 -2.53 -15.80 -20.22
N LEU A 7 -3.01 -15.46 -19.03
CA LEU A 7 -2.17 -14.95 -17.95
C LEU A 7 -1.09 -15.96 -17.53
N SER A 8 -1.47 -17.23 -17.40
CA SER A 8 -0.53 -18.32 -17.08
C SER A 8 0.56 -18.48 -18.15
N ARG A 9 0.23 -18.43 -19.45
CA ARG A 9 1.24 -18.45 -20.53
C ARG A 9 2.21 -17.27 -20.50
N ASN A 10 1.82 -16.16 -19.87
CA ASN A 10 2.65 -14.97 -19.70
C ASN A 10 3.24 -14.88 -18.28
N ASN A 11 3.25 -15.97 -17.52
CA ASN A 11 3.82 -16.07 -16.17
C ASN A 11 3.24 -15.08 -15.14
N VAL A 12 2.01 -14.62 -15.34
CA VAL A 12 1.32 -13.73 -14.40
C VAL A 12 0.68 -14.56 -13.28
N MET A 13 0.94 -14.19 -12.02
CA MET A 13 0.25 -14.78 -10.87
C MET A 13 -1.23 -14.34 -10.82
N ILE A 14 -2.11 -15.24 -10.42
CA ILE A 14 -3.55 -15.07 -10.53
C ILE A 14 -4.20 -15.36 -9.18
N ILE A 15 -4.93 -14.36 -8.67
CA ILE A 15 -5.87 -14.52 -7.57
C ILE A 15 -7.27 -14.54 -8.19
N LEU A 16 -8.03 -15.60 -7.91
CA LEU A 16 -9.42 -15.71 -8.35
C LEU A 16 -10.34 -15.15 -7.28
N ASP A 17 -11.05 -14.08 -7.59
CA ASP A 17 -12.02 -13.45 -6.69
C ASP A 17 -13.47 -13.87 -7.00
N ASN A 18 -14.30 -13.91 -5.96
CA ASN A 18 -15.76 -13.97 -6.09
C ASN A 18 -16.38 -12.59 -5.83
N HIS A 19 -16.49 -11.79 -6.87
CA HIS A 19 -16.88 -10.38 -6.75
C HIS A 19 -18.36 -10.16 -6.36
N THR A 20 -19.29 -10.59 -7.20
CA THR A 20 -20.74 -10.53 -6.94
C THR A 20 -21.44 -11.77 -7.48
N SER A 21 -22.63 -12.07 -6.95
CA SER A 21 -23.38 -13.26 -7.35
C SER A 21 -24.28 -13.00 -8.56
N LYS A 22 -24.76 -11.76 -8.71
CA LYS A 22 -25.48 -11.29 -9.89
C LYS A 22 -24.60 -10.30 -10.65
N PRO A 23 -24.31 -10.52 -11.95
CA PRO A 23 -23.48 -9.62 -12.74
C PRO A 23 -23.99 -8.17 -12.70
N GLY A 24 -23.10 -7.23 -12.42
CA GLY A 24 -23.40 -5.81 -12.29
C GLY A 24 -22.25 -5.05 -11.63
N TRP A 25 -22.38 -3.73 -11.55
CA TRP A 25 -21.43 -2.89 -10.84
C TRP A 25 -21.63 -3.02 -9.32
N CYS A 26 -20.51 -3.08 -8.61
CA CYS A 26 -20.44 -3.16 -7.16
C CYS A 26 -19.89 -1.80 -6.64
N CYS A 27 -20.20 -1.32 -5.44
CA CYS A 27 -20.75 -2.06 -4.31
C CYS A 27 -21.74 -1.20 -3.50
N SER A 28 -23.04 -1.40 -3.71
CA SER A 28 -24.07 -0.69 -2.95
C SER A 28 -24.50 -1.51 -1.72
N ASN A 29 -25.00 -0.85 -0.68
CA ASN A 29 -25.68 -1.53 0.43
C ASN A 29 -26.97 -2.25 0.00
N TRP A 30 -27.50 -1.93 -1.19
CA TRP A 30 -28.84 -2.35 -1.65
C TRP A 30 -28.82 -3.20 -2.92
N ASP A 31 -27.65 -3.59 -3.42
CA ASP A 31 -27.55 -4.40 -4.64
C ASP A 31 -27.96 -5.88 -4.44
N GLY A 32 -28.19 -6.29 -3.19
CA GLY A 32 -28.62 -7.65 -2.83
C GLY A 32 -27.51 -8.71 -2.89
N ASN A 33 -26.23 -8.27 -2.93
CA ASN A 33 -25.05 -9.13 -2.92
C ASN A 33 -24.20 -8.97 -1.64
N GLY A 34 -24.57 -8.08 -0.72
CA GLY A 34 -23.67 -7.61 0.35
C GLY A 34 -23.30 -8.67 1.40
N PHE A 35 -24.22 -9.53 1.81
CA PHE A 35 -23.95 -10.55 2.83
C PHE A 35 -24.69 -11.86 2.59
N PHE A 36 -24.20 -12.92 3.25
CA PHE A 36 -24.77 -14.26 3.18
C PHE A 36 -26.29 -14.26 3.46
N GLY A 37 -27.07 -14.82 2.53
CA GLY A 37 -28.53 -14.86 2.59
C GLY A 37 -29.25 -13.63 2.05
N ASP A 38 -28.52 -12.65 1.49
CA ASP A 38 -29.12 -11.59 0.70
C ASP A 38 -29.77 -12.14 -0.58
N LYS A 39 -30.61 -11.32 -1.21
CA LYS A 39 -31.46 -11.69 -2.36
C LYS A 39 -30.73 -12.48 -3.45
N TYR A 40 -29.46 -12.15 -3.73
CA TYR A 40 -28.67 -12.82 -4.75
C TYR A 40 -27.49 -13.64 -4.17
N PHE A 41 -27.30 -13.65 -2.85
CA PHE A 41 -26.16 -14.32 -2.22
C PHE A 41 -26.59 -15.54 -1.40
N ASP A 42 -26.88 -16.64 -2.09
CA ASP A 42 -27.09 -17.96 -1.47
C ASP A 42 -25.74 -18.60 -1.05
N PRO A 43 -25.50 -18.84 0.25
CA PRO A 43 -24.24 -19.38 0.73
C PRO A 43 -23.97 -20.83 0.29
N THR A 44 -25.01 -21.63 0.07
CA THR A 44 -24.86 -23.01 -0.41
C THR A 44 -24.40 -23.02 -1.85
N LEU A 45 -24.99 -22.16 -2.68
CA LEU A 45 -24.59 -21.99 -4.07
C LEU A 45 -23.18 -21.40 -4.17
N TRP A 46 -22.84 -20.44 -3.32
CA TRP A 46 -21.51 -19.84 -3.24
C TRP A 46 -20.43 -20.87 -2.90
N ILE A 47 -20.60 -21.70 -1.86
CA ILE A 47 -19.65 -22.78 -1.53
C ILE A 47 -19.47 -23.72 -2.72
N LYS A 48 -20.58 -24.10 -3.39
CA LYS A 48 -20.53 -24.96 -4.58
C LYS A 48 -19.74 -24.30 -5.73
N GLY A 49 -19.94 -23.00 -5.94
CA GLY A 49 -19.23 -22.19 -6.93
C GLY A 49 -17.72 -22.13 -6.64
N LEU A 50 -17.34 -21.78 -5.41
CA LEU A 50 -15.95 -21.76 -4.96
C LEU A 50 -15.28 -23.12 -5.15
N THR A 51 -15.91 -24.20 -4.69
CA THR A 51 -15.39 -25.58 -4.84
C THR A 51 -15.17 -25.93 -6.31
N ARG A 52 -16.13 -25.57 -7.19
CA ARG A 52 -16.05 -25.83 -8.63
C ARG A 52 -14.87 -25.08 -9.25
N VAL A 53 -14.69 -23.80 -8.93
CA VAL A 53 -13.59 -22.97 -9.43
C VAL A 53 -12.24 -23.50 -8.93
N ALA A 54 -12.13 -23.78 -7.64
CA ALA A 54 -10.93 -24.36 -7.03
C ALA A 54 -10.51 -25.66 -7.73
N ALA A 55 -11.44 -26.62 -7.89
CA ALA A 55 -11.17 -27.88 -8.58
C ALA A 55 -10.80 -27.68 -10.06
N THR A 56 -11.42 -26.71 -10.73
CA THR A 56 -11.15 -26.42 -12.15
C THR A 56 -9.70 -25.97 -12.38
N PHE A 57 -9.11 -25.26 -11.41
CA PHE A 57 -7.77 -24.68 -11.53
C PHE A 57 -6.71 -25.36 -10.66
N ASN A 58 -7.01 -26.53 -10.07
CA ASN A 58 -6.07 -27.27 -9.21
C ASN A 58 -4.72 -27.58 -9.88
N ALA A 59 -4.73 -27.85 -11.19
CA ALA A 59 -3.52 -28.11 -11.97
C ALA A 59 -2.85 -26.84 -12.56
N THR A 60 -3.40 -25.65 -12.32
CA THR A 60 -2.86 -24.39 -12.89
C THR A 60 -1.97 -23.69 -11.86
N GLN A 61 -0.64 -23.83 -12.01
CA GLN A 61 0.35 -23.32 -11.04
C GLN A 61 0.29 -21.79 -10.84
N ASN A 62 -0.04 -21.03 -11.89
CA ASN A 62 -0.16 -19.57 -11.79
C ASN A 62 -1.39 -19.11 -11.01
N VAL A 63 -2.38 -19.98 -10.75
CA VAL A 63 -3.45 -19.66 -9.81
C VAL A 63 -2.89 -19.88 -8.40
N VAL A 64 -2.50 -18.77 -7.77
CA VAL A 64 -1.79 -18.77 -6.48
C VAL A 64 -2.72 -18.56 -5.31
N GLY A 65 -3.90 -17.98 -5.53
CA GLY A 65 -4.85 -17.66 -4.47
C GLY A 65 -6.30 -17.63 -4.94
N MET A 66 -7.20 -17.76 -3.98
CA MET A 66 -8.63 -17.52 -4.16
C MET A 66 -9.15 -16.62 -3.05
N SER A 67 -9.64 -15.44 -3.41
CA SER A 67 -10.47 -14.63 -2.50
C SER A 67 -11.88 -15.19 -2.47
N LEU A 68 -12.37 -15.39 -1.25
CA LEU A 68 -13.63 -16.09 -1.05
C LEU A 68 -14.84 -15.23 -1.40
N ARG A 69 -14.79 -13.91 -1.18
CA ARG A 69 -15.90 -12.99 -1.45
C ARG A 69 -15.45 -11.53 -1.34
N ASN A 70 -15.75 -10.74 -2.36
CA ASN A 70 -15.54 -9.29 -2.32
C ASN A 70 -16.53 -8.55 -1.40
N GLU A 71 -16.00 -7.65 -0.56
CA GLU A 71 -16.70 -6.57 0.16
C GLU A 71 -17.96 -6.99 0.93
N LEU A 72 -17.83 -7.85 1.94
CA LEU A 72 -18.97 -8.21 2.80
C LEU A 72 -19.51 -6.96 3.52
N ARG A 73 -20.81 -6.67 3.38
CA ARG A 73 -21.42 -5.39 3.78
C ARG A 73 -22.94 -5.47 3.99
N GLY A 74 -23.56 -4.32 4.23
CA GLY A 74 -25.01 -4.19 4.34
C GLY A 74 -25.56 -4.50 5.73
N ILE A 75 -26.88 -4.33 5.88
CA ILE A 75 -27.56 -4.38 7.18
C ILE A 75 -27.60 -5.78 7.84
N ARG A 76 -27.39 -6.84 7.05
CA ARG A 76 -27.40 -8.23 7.53
C ARG A 76 -26.04 -8.69 8.05
N GLN A 77 -24.99 -7.92 7.78
CA GLN A 77 -23.63 -8.32 8.13
C GLN A 77 -23.49 -8.53 9.64
N ASN A 78 -22.82 -9.62 10.01
CA ASN A 78 -22.55 -9.95 11.40
C ASN A 78 -21.39 -10.95 11.51
N THR A 79 -20.68 -10.94 12.63
CA THR A 79 -19.50 -11.78 12.83
C THR A 79 -19.85 -13.27 12.95
N ILE A 80 -21.01 -13.63 13.49
CA ILE A 80 -21.46 -15.03 13.62
C ILE A 80 -21.58 -15.68 12.23
N GLY A 81 -22.28 -15.01 11.32
CA GLY A 81 -22.42 -15.41 9.92
C GLY A 81 -21.07 -15.47 9.21
N TRP A 82 -20.23 -14.45 9.42
CA TRP A 82 -18.87 -14.43 8.88
C TRP A 82 -18.08 -15.68 9.29
N TYR A 83 -17.98 -15.98 10.58
CA TYR A 83 -17.25 -17.17 11.06
C TYR A 83 -17.82 -18.47 10.52
N TRP A 84 -19.15 -18.56 10.40
CA TRP A 84 -19.78 -19.79 9.95
C TRP A 84 -19.55 -20.05 8.46
N TYR A 85 -19.75 -19.03 7.62
CA TYR A 85 -19.66 -19.19 6.18
C TYR A 85 -18.24 -19.07 5.64
N MET A 86 -17.41 -18.15 6.14
CA MET A 86 -16.01 -18.03 5.71
C MET A 86 -15.22 -19.29 6.04
N LYS A 87 -15.48 -19.91 7.22
CA LYS A 87 -14.93 -21.23 7.54
C LYS A 87 -15.35 -22.27 6.51
N LYS A 88 -16.64 -22.38 6.20
CA LYS A 88 -17.13 -23.38 5.24
C LYS A 88 -16.55 -23.17 3.83
N GLY A 89 -16.47 -21.93 3.37
CA GLY A 89 -15.87 -21.59 2.08
C GLY A 89 -14.38 -21.95 2.04
N ALA A 90 -13.63 -21.57 3.09
CA ALA A 90 -12.21 -21.85 3.20
C ALA A 90 -11.89 -23.34 3.18
N GLU A 91 -12.59 -24.14 4.00
CA GLU A 91 -12.42 -25.59 4.06
C GLU A 91 -12.77 -26.25 2.71
N ALA A 92 -13.83 -25.77 2.04
CA ALA A 92 -14.25 -26.30 0.76
C ALA A 92 -13.25 -25.98 -0.38
N VAL A 93 -12.71 -24.75 -0.42
CA VAL A 93 -11.67 -24.37 -1.38
C VAL A 93 -10.40 -25.19 -1.14
N HIS A 94 -9.92 -25.27 0.11
CA HIS A 94 -8.69 -25.99 0.41
C HIS A 94 -8.81 -27.49 0.11
N ALA A 95 -9.95 -28.11 0.43
CA ALA A 95 -10.19 -29.52 0.11
C ALA A 95 -10.20 -29.79 -1.41
N ALA A 96 -10.68 -28.84 -2.21
CA ALA A 96 -10.72 -28.97 -3.67
C ALA A 96 -9.40 -28.61 -4.37
N ASN A 97 -8.63 -27.70 -3.79
CA ASN A 97 -7.33 -27.25 -4.30
C ASN A 97 -6.42 -26.87 -3.12
N PRO A 98 -5.54 -27.78 -2.67
CA PRO A 98 -4.66 -27.50 -1.54
C PRO A 98 -3.45 -26.62 -1.89
N ASN A 99 -3.27 -26.29 -3.17
CA ASN A 99 -2.10 -25.55 -3.64
C ASN A 99 -2.26 -24.04 -3.47
N VAL A 100 -3.49 -23.53 -3.53
CA VAL A 100 -3.79 -22.08 -3.46
C VAL A 100 -3.77 -21.54 -2.04
N LEU A 101 -3.44 -20.26 -1.92
CA LEU A 101 -3.76 -19.43 -0.76
C LEU A 101 -5.28 -19.21 -0.69
N VAL A 102 -5.83 -19.27 0.51
CA VAL A 102 -7.23 -18.96 0.80
C VAL A 102 -7.28 -17.59 1.44
N ILE A 103 -7.87 -16.62 0.73
CA ILE A 103 -7.90 -15.22 1.15
C ILE A 103 -9.28 -14.90 1.74
N LEU A 104 -9.31 -14.40 2.97
CA LEU A 104 -10.54 -14.04 3.69
C LEU A 104 -10.73 -12.53 3.75
N SER A 105 -11.82 -12.08 3.16
CA SER A 105 -12.32 -10.72 3.24
C SER A 105 -12.89 -10.33 4.61
N GLY A 106 -12.82 -9.03 4.89
CA GLY A 106 -13.37 -8.39 6.08
C GLY A 106 -14.85 -8.07 5.99
N LEU A 107 -15.37 -7.43 7.03
CA LEU A 107 -16.67 -6.78 7.02
C LEU A 107 -16.53 -5.33 6.56
N ARG A 108 -17.67 -4.65 6.36
CA ARG A 108 -17.75 -3.24 6.02
C ARG A 108 -16.93 -2.89 4.78
N TYR A 109 -17.19 -3.56 3.66
CA TYR A 109 -16.47 -3.33 2.39
C TYR A 109 -14.99 -3.68 2.51
N ASP A 110 -14.69 -4.81 3.17
CA ASP A 110 -13.33 -5.29 3.43
C ASP A 110 -12.47 -4.24 4.16
N ARG A 111 -13.09 -3.49 5.07
CA ARG A 111 -12.39 -2.50 5.90
C ARG A 111 -12.21 -2.95 7.35
N ASP A 112 -12.87 -4.02 7.78
CA ASP A 112 -12.95 -4.37 9.20
C ASP A 112 -12.79 -5.87 9.45
N LEU A 113 -11.63 -6.24 9.99
CA LEU A 113 -11.25 -7.57 10.50
C LEU A 113 -11.01 -7.53 12.03
N SER A 114 -11.36 -6.44 12.71
CA SER A 114 -11.02 -6.20 14.13
C SER A 114 -11.53 -7.29 15.07
N PHE A 115 -12.64 -7.94 14.71
CA PHE A 115 -13.21 -9.05 15.48
C PHE A 115 -12.30 -10.29 15.56
N LEU A 116 -11.28 -10.41 14.70
CA LEU A 116 -10.29 -11.48 14.76
C LEU A 116 -9.27 -11.27 15.88
N LEU A 117 -9.10 -10.05 16.39
CA LEU A 117 -8.22 -9.75 17.52
C LEU A 117 -8.59 -10.56 18.77
N HIS A 118 -9.89 -10.81 18.97
CA HIS A 118 -10.41 -11.52 20.15
C HIS A 118 -10.70 -12.99 19.87
N ARG A 119 -10.88 -13.37 18.60
CA ARG A 119 -11.24 -14.73 18.22
C ARG A 119 -10.66 -15.06 16.85
N GLN A 120 -9.59 -15.83 16.81
CA GLN A 120 -9.09 -16.33 15.52
C GLN A 120 -10.05 -17.37 14.90
N ILE A 121 -10.11 -17.40 13.57
CA ILE A 121 -10.84 -18.45 12.85
C ILE A 121 -10.10 -19.78 13.00
N LYS A 122 -10.83 -20.88 13.20
CA LYS A 122 -10.26 -22.22 13.34
C LYS A 122 -10.52 -23.03 12.08
N LEU A 123 -9.46 -23.26 11.30
CA LEU A 123 -9.45 -24.06 10.07
C LEU A 123 -8.68 -25.37 10.29
N THR A 124 -8.92 -26.38 9.45
CA THR A 124 -8.17 -27.64 9.50
C THR A 124 -6.76 -27.54 8.92
N PHE A 125 -6.47 -26.44 8.20
CA PHE A 125 -5.19 -26.18 7.54
C PHE A 125 -4.49 -24.94 8.09
N SER A 126 -3.18 -24.85 7.83
CA SER A 126 -2.30 -23.75 8.23
C SER A 126 -1.39 -23.34 7.08
N HIS A 127 -0.68 -22.21 7.22
CA HIS A 127 0.30 -21.69 6.24
C HIS A 127 -0.23 -21.42 4.82
N LYS A 128 -1.56 -21.36 4.64
CA LYS A 128 -2.24 -21.04 3.38
C LYS A 128 -3.31 -19.97 3.54
N LEU A 129 -3.38 -19.33 4.71
CA LEU A 129 -4.41 -18.35 5.04
C LEU A 129 -3.84 -16.94 4.86
N VAL A 130 -4.60 -16.10 4.17
CA VAL A 130 -4.33 -14.68 3.97
C VAL A 130 -5.60 -13.91 4.32
N TYR A 131 -5.46 -12.69 4.82
CA TYR A 131 -6.58 -11.77 5.00
C TYR A 131 -6.46 -10.61 4.03
N GLU A 132 -7.59 -10.04 3.62
CA GLU A 132 -7.58 -8.89 2.70
C GLU A 132 -8.32 -7.66 3.23
N LEU A 133 -7.84 -6.49 2.80
CA LEU A 133 -8.44 -5.20 3.05
C LEU A 133 -8.55 -4.36 1.78
N HIS A 134 -9.54 -3.48 1.76
CA HIS A 134 -9.71 -2.45 0.74
C HIS A 134 -9.47 -1.07 1.33
N TRP A 135 -8.78 -0.20 0.58
CA TRP A 135 -8.62 1.19 0.97
C TRP A 135 -8.50 2.11 -0.25
N TYR A 136 -9.45 3.03 -0.39
CA TYR A 136 -9.51 4.00 -1.48
C TYR A 136 -9.48 5.42 -0.94
N GLY A 137 -9.07 6.38 -1.78
CA GLY A 137 -9.09 7.79 -1.38
C GLY A 137 -10.46 8.28 -0.94
N PHE A 138 -11.53 7.78 -1.56
CA PHE A 138 -12.91 8.10 -1.19
C PHE A 138 -13.45 7.35 0.04
N SER A 139 -12.71 6.37 0.59
CA SER A 139 -13.22 5.50 1.66
C SER A 139 -13.68 6.27 2.90
N ASP A 140 -13.08 7.44 3.14
CA ASP A 140 -13.35 8.31 4.29
C ASP A 140 -13.99 9.64 3.88
N GLY A 141 -14.71 9.62 2.75
CA GLY A 141 -15.37 10.78 2.17
C GLY A 141 -14.35 11.85 1.74
N GLU A 142 -14.59 13.08 2.19
CA GLU A 142 -13.77 14.27 1.84
C GLU A 142 -12.71 14.58 2.91
N ALA A 143 -12.37 13.62 3.78
CA ALA A 143 -11.45 13.84 4.90
C ALA A 143 -10.08 14.37 4.43
N TRP A 144 -9.55 13.83 3.32
CA TRP A 144 -8.24 14.26 2.80
C TRP A 144 -8.29 15.63 2.15
N ALA A 145 -9.40 15.99 1.48
CA ALA A 145 -9.58 17.31 0.89
C ALA A 145 -9.82 18.41 1.94
N LYS A 146 -10.55 18.11 3.01
CA LYS A 146 -11.03 19.11 3.99
C LYS A 146 -10.25 19.13 5.31
N GLY A 147 -9.59 18.03 5.67
CA GLY A 147 -8.80 17.93 6.89
C GLY A 147 -7.34 18.32 6.69
N ASN A 148 -6.62 18.49 7.79
CA ASN A 148 -5.16 18.59 7.76
C ASN A 148 -4.59 17.21 7.36
N PRO A 149 -3.80 17.09 6.27
CA PRO A 149 -3.30 15.79 5.80
C PRO A 149 -2.45 15.01 6.81
N ASN A 150 -1.71 15.70 7.69
CA ASN A 150 -0.92 15.07 8.74
C ASN A 150 -1.80 14.31 9.74
N GLN A 151 -2.82 14.98 10.27
CA GLN A 151 -3.75 14.40 11.25
C GLN A 151 -4.61 13.31 10.62
N VAL A 152 -5.14 13.57 9.42
CA VAL A 152 -5.97 12.61 8.68
C VAL A 152 -5.16 11.34 8.39
N CYS A 153 -3.89 11.47 7.98
CA CYS A 153 -3.01 10.31 7.78
C CYS A 153 -2.79 9.54 9.08
N GLY A 154 -2.42 10.22 10.17
CA GLY A 154 -2.21 9.56 11.47
C GLY A 154 -3.46 8.81 11.96
N GLN A 155 -4.63 9.44 11.86
CA GLN A 155 -5.90 8.85 12.25
C GLN A 155 -6.26 7.62 11.39
N LEU A 156 -6.20 7.74 10.06
CA LEU A 156 -6.68 6.70 9.17
C LEU A 156 -5.71 5.51 9.06
N VAL A 157 -4.40 5.75 9.17
CA VAL A 157 -3.43 4.66 9.36
C VAL A 157 -3.66 3.94 10.69
N GLY A 158 -3.92 4.68 11.77
CA GLY A 158 -4.28 4.09 13.06
C GLY A 158 -5.55 3.23 12.98
N ASP A 159 -6.57 3.71 12.27
CA ASP A 159 -7.81 2.97 12.00
C ASP A 159 -7.52 1.68 11.20
N ALA A 160 -6.77 1.75 10.10
CA ALA A 160 -6.37 0.60 9.29
C ALA A 160 -5.59 -0.44 10.10
N MET A 161 -4.66 0.00 10.95
CA MET A 161 -3.90 -0.90 11.84
C MET A 161 -4.81 -1.58 12.86
N SER A 162 -5.74 -0.84 13.48
CA SER A 162 -6.69 -1.40 14.45
C SER A 162 -7.71 -2.36 13.83
N LYS A 163 -8.03 -2.16 12.54
CA LYS A 163 -9.06 -2.94 11.84
C LYS A 163 -8.52 -4.15 11.10
N GLY A 164 -7.26 -4.17 10.70
CA GLY A 164 -6.66 -5.36 10.10
C GLY A 164 -5.14 -5.39 10.08
N GLY A 165 -4.46 -4.24 10.14
CA GLY A 165 -2.99 -4.22 10.18
C GLY A 165 -2.37 -5.00 11.35
N PHE A 166 -3.06 -5.12 12.48
CA PHE A 166 -2.63 -5.97 13.62
C PHE A 166 -2.41 -7.45 13.25
N LEU A 167 -2.96 -7.92 12.13
CA LEU A 167 -2.76 -9.29 11.65
C LEU A 167 -1.31 -9.53 11.20
N LEU A 168 -0.62 -8.50 10.70
CA LEU A 168 0.81 -8.54 10.37
C LEU A 168 1.65 -8.79 11.62
N ASP A 169 1.35 -8.09 12.72
CA ASP A 169 2.02 -8.27 14.03
C ASP A 169 1.79 -9.68 14.60
N GLN A 170 0.69 -10.34 14.21
CA GLN A 170 0.37 -11.72 14.57
C GLN A 170 0.98 -12.77 13.61
N GLY A 171 1.72 -12.33 12.59
CA GLY A 171 2.38 -13.19 11.61
C GLY A 171 1.47 -13.71 10.49
N TYR A 172 0.29 -13.11 10.29
CA TYR A 172 -0.57 -13.41 9.15
C TYR A 172 -0.28 -12.46 7.98
N PRO A 173 -0.24 -12.96 6.73
CA PRO A 173 -0.20 -12.10 5.56
C PRO A 173 -1.49 -11.26 5.47
N LEU A 174 -1.31 -9.98 5.17
CA LEU A 174 -2.39 -9.03 4.89
C LEU A 174 -2.21 -8.49 3.47
N PHE A 175 -3.17 -8.80 2.61
CA PHE A 175 -3.19 -8.40 1.21
C PHE A 175 -4.12 -7.21 1.04
N LEU A 176 -3.61 -6.08 0.56
CA LEU A 176 -4.49 -4.99 0.15
C LEU A 176 -5.04 -5.28 -1.25
N SER A 177 -6.08 -6.11 -1.29
CA SER A 177 -6.65 -6.64 -2.53
C SER A 177 -7.21 -5.57 -3.45
N GLU A 178 -7.58 -4.41 -2.89
CA GLU A 178 -7.97 -3.26 -3.68
C GLU A 178 -7.54 -1.94 -3.02
N PHE A 179 -6.86 -1.11 -3.80
CA PHE A 179 -6.74 0.32 -3.55
C PHE A 179 -6.74 1.07 -4.88
N GLY A 180 -7.00 2.38 -4.82
CA GLY A 180 -6.96 3.18 -6.03
C GLY A 180 -7.21 4.67 -5.79
N VAL A 181 -6.86 5.43 -6.81
CA VAL A 181 -7.08 6.87 -6.93
C VAL A 181 -7.58 7.20 -8.32
N GLU A 182 -8.27 8.32 -8.47
CA GLU A 182 -8.53 8.89 -9.78
C GLU A 182 -7.19 9.23 -10.46
N MET A 183 -6.93 8.59 -11.59
CA MET A 183 -5.62 8.52 -12.21
C MET A 183 -5.30 9.75 -13.08
N SER A 184 -6.15 10.79 -13.17
CA SER A 184 -5.76 12.08 -13.78
C SER A 184 -4.77 12.85 -12.91
N GLY A 185 -4.75 12.60 -11.60
CA GLY A 185 -3.92 13.32 -10.63
C GLY A 185 -4.45 14.72 -10.31
N THR A 186 -5.70 15.03 -10.63
CA THR A 186 -6.32 16.33 -10.32
C THR A 186 -7.17 16.30 -9.04
N ASN A 187 -7.52 15.12 -8.55
CA ASN A 187 -8.32 14.96 -7.35
C ASN A 187 -7.45 15.14 -6.08
N VAL A 188 -7.67 16.25 -5.38
CA VAL A 188 -6.91 16.60 -4.15
C VAL A 188 -7.07 15.55 -3.05
N ASN A 189 -8.28 14.99 -2.88
CA ASN A 189 -8.56 14.00 -1.85
C ASN A 189 -7.73 12.73 -2.10
N ASP A 190 -7.78 12.23 -3.34
CA ASP A 190 -7.08 11.01 -3.74
C ASP A 190 -5.55 11.19 -3.75
N ASN A 191 -5.04 12.34 -4.22
CA ASN A 191 -3.60 12.62 -4.21
C ASN A 191 -3.00 12.63 -2.79
N ARG A 192 -3.70 13.27 -1.85
CA ARG A 192 -3.28 13.34 -0.44
C ARG A 192 -3.39 11.97 0.23
N TYR A 193 -4.47 11.23 -0.03
CA TYR A 193 -4.60 9.83 0.36
C TYR A 193 -3.40 9.00 -0.11
N LEU A 194 -3.07 9.07 -1.40
CA LEU A 194 -2.02 8.24 -1.98
C LEU A 194 -0.66 8.54 -1.35
N ASN A 195 -0.35 9.79 -1.04
CA ASN A 195 0.88 10.12 -0.30
C ASN A 195 0.96 9.38 1.04
N CYS A 196 -0.12 9.37 1.82
CA CYS A 196 -0.15 8.67 3.10
C CYS A 196 -0.10 7.15 2.92
N PHE A 197 -0.90 6.63 1.99
CA PHE A 197 -0.96 5.21 1.64
C PHE A 197 0.42 4.67 1.29
N MET A 198 1.17 5.34 0.40
CA MET A 198 2.51 4.92 0.01
C MET A 198 3.45 4.80 1.20
N GLY A 199 3.40 5.74 2.14
CA GLY A 199 4.25 5.73 3.32
C GLY A 199 3.91 4.57 4.28
N TRP A 200 2.62 4.26 4.43
CA TRP A 200 2.17 3.11 5.22
C TRP A 200 2.48 1.77 4.53
N ALA A 201 2.18 1.64 3.24
CA ALA A 201 2.42 0.42 2.47
C ALA A 201 3.92 0.08 2.38
N ALA A 202 4.79 1.08 2.21
CA ALA A 202 6.24 0.89 2.25
C ALA A 202 6.75 0.48 3.65
N GLU A 203 6.23 1.10 4.72
CA GLU A 203 6.62 0.76 6.09
C GLU A 203 6.22 -0.67 6.46
N GLN A 204 5.00 -1.08 6.10
CA GLN A 204 4.47 -2.41 6.43
C GLN A 204 4.87 -3.48 5.39
N ASP A 205 5.48 -3.08 4.28
CA ASP A 205 5.86 -3.94 3.14
C ASP A 205 4.71 -4.83 2.65
N LEU A 206 3.55 -4.19 2.40
CA LEU A 206 2.31 -4.90 2.06
C LEU A 206 2.33 -5.45 0.64
N ASP A 207 1.73 -6.62 0.45
CA ASP A 207 1.26 -7.05 -0.87
C ASP A 207 -0.03 -6.29 -1.23
N TRP A 208 -0.19 -5.93 -2.51
CA TRP A 208 -1.30 -5.09 -2.96
C TRP A 208 -1.74 -5.38 -4.39
N ALA A 209 -2.98 -5.00 -4.71
CA ALA A 209 -3.49 -4.94 -6.08
C ALA A 209 -4.17 -3.58 -6.34
N LEU A 210 -3.67 -2.89 -7.38
CA LEU A 210 -4.20 -1.60 -7.82
C LEU A 210 -5.48 -1.81 -8.63
N TRP A 211 -6.56 -1.18 -8.20
CA TRP A 211 -7.76 -0.99 -9.00
C TRP A 211 -7.60 0.26 -9.87
N THR A 212 -7.44 0.16 -11.18
CA THR A 212 -7.44 -1.05 -12.03
C THR A 212 -6.61 -0.86 -13.30
N LEU A 213 -6.25 -1.96 -13.98
CA LEU A 213 -5.52 -1.88 -15.26
C LEU A 213 -6.37 -1.24 -16.38
N ALA A 214 -7.70 -1.28 -16.29
CA ALA A 214 -8.59 -0.91 -17.39
C ALA A 214 -8.44 0.54 -17.88
N GLY A 215 -8.78 0.81 -19.15
CA GLY A 215 -8.96 2.17 -19.66
C GLY A 215 -10.42 2.57 -19.86
N SER A 216 -11.22 1.62 -20.34
CA SER A 216 -12.67 1.77 -20.55
C SER A 216 -13.38 0.43 -20.47
N TYR A 217 -14.69 0.45 -20.26
CA TYR A 217 -15.52 -0.74 -20.23
C TYR A 217 -16.26 -0.97 -21.54
N TYR A 218 -16.29 -2.22 -21.98
CA TYR A 218 -17.18 -2.63 -23.08
C TYR A 218 -18.64 -2.27 -22.77
N LEU A 219 -19.07 -2.52 -21.53
CA LEU A 219 -20.37 -2.08 -21.00
C LEU A 219 -20.26 -1.93 -19.49
N ARG A 220 -20.65 -0.77 -18.96
CA ARG A 220 -20.82 -0.52 -17.52
C ARG A 220 -22.12 0.20 -17.29
N GLU A 221 -23.01 -0.40 -16.51
CA GLU A 221 -24.30 0.19 -16.12
C GLU A 221 -25.15 0.71 -17.29
N GLY A 222 -25.09 0.01 -18.44
CA GLY A 222 -25.83 0.40 -19.65
C GLY A 222 -25.09 1.37 -20.58
N VAL A 223 -23.90 1.83 -20.20
CA VAL A 223 -23.06 2.73 -21.00
C VAL A 223 -21.95 1.93 -21.68
N VAL A 224 -21.91 1.97 -23.01
CA VAL A 224 -20.83 1.39 -23.83
C VAL A 224 -19.66 2.34 -23.85
N GLY A 225 -18.45 1.83 -23.66
CA GLY A 225 -17.26 2.68 -23.59
C GLY A 225 -17.33 3.62 -22.40
N TYR A 226 -17.69 3.13 -21.22
CA TYR A 226 -17.60 3.95 -20.01
C TYR A 226 -16.13 4.15 -19.67
N ASN A 227 -15.69 5.39 -19.50
CA ASN A 227 -14.29 5.73 -19.19
C ASN A 227 -13.96 5.34 -17.74
N GLU A 228 -12.93 4.52 -17.53
CA GLU A 228 -12.44 4.16 -16.20
C GLU A 228 -11.38 5.17 -15.76
N THR A 229 -11.78 6.12 -14.92
CA THR A 229 -10.89 7.19 -14.45
C THR A 229 -9.93 6.72 -13.36
N TYR A 230 -10.23 5.62 -12.66
CA TYR A 230 -9.29 4.94 -11.75
C TYR A 230 -8.34 3.99 -12.52
N GLY A 231 -8.47 3.96 -13.84
CA GLY A 231 -7.73 3.10 -14.73
C GLY A 231 -6.31 3.55 -15.01
N VAL A 232 -5.36 2.61 -15.04
CA VAL A 232 -3.97 2.86 -15.46
C VAL A 232 -3.90 3.35 -16.90
N TYR A 233 -4.72 2.79 -17.80
CA TYR A 233 -4.73 3.16 -19.21
C TYR A 233 -5.67 4.32 -19.51
N SER A 234 -5.36 5.03 -20.60
CA SER A 234 -6.27 5.96 -21.26
C SER A 234 -7.53 5.25 -21.77
N PHE A 235 -8.56 6.04 -22.05
CA PHE A 235 -9.85 5.55 -22.54
C PHE A 235 -9.75 4.53 -23.70
N ASP A 236 -8.83 4.80 -24.62
CA ASP A 236 -8.55 4.06 -25.85
C ASP A 236 -7.43 3.02 -25.72
N TRP A 237 -6.95 2.77 -24.49
CA TRP A 237 -5.97 1.73 -24.16
C TRP A 237 -4.60 1.88 -24.84
N ASN A 238 -4.21 3.09 -25.24
CA ASN A 238 -2.95 3.33 -25.95
C ASN A 238 -1.90 4.11 -25.16
N GLN A 239 -2.25 4.68 -24.01
CA GLN A 239 -1.36 5.48 -23.18
C GLN A 239 -1.57 5.16 -21.70
N ILE A 240 -0.51 5.31 -20.90
CA ILE A 240 -0.63 5.37 -19.45
C ILE A 240 -1.23 6.74 -19.09
N ARG A 241 -2.30 6.75 -18.28
CA ARG A 241 -3.04 7.98 -17.95
C ARG A 241 -2.18 8.98 -17.17
N ASN A 242 -1.38 8.51 -16.22
CA ASN A 242 -0.46 9.35 -15.45
C ASN A 242 0.79 8.57 -15.03
N GLY A 243 1.89 8.84 -15.74
CA GLY A 243 3.19 8.19 -15.50
C GLY A 243 3.78 8.51 -14.12
N THR A 244 3.52 9.69 -13.57
CA THR A 244 4.01 10.09 -12.24
C THR A 244 3.36 9.26 -11.13
N ILE A 245 2.02 9.10 -11.17
CA ILE A 245 1.30 8.26 -10.20
C ILE A 245 1.72 6.79 -10.34
N LEU A 246 1.84 6.30 -11.57
CA LEU A 246 2.25 4.92 -11.80
C LEU A 246 3.68 4.65 -11.30
N SER A 247 4.63 5.55 -11.58
CA SER A 247 6.02 5.44 -11.12
C SER A 247 6.12 5.47 -9.59
N LYS A 248 5.31 6.33 -8.95
CA LYS A 248 5.18 6.36 -7.50
C LYS A 248 4.75 5.00 -6.97
N ILE A 249 3.66 4.42 -7.47
CA ILE A 249 3.15 3.10 -7.02
C ILE A 249 4.15 1.97 -7.34
N ALA A 250 4.84 2.02 -8.48
CA ALA A 250 5.81 1.02 -8.90
C ALA A 250 6.96 0.80 -7.90
N SER A 251 7.28 1.81 -7.09
CA SER A 251 8.30 1.71 -6.03
C SER A 251 8.00 0.61 -4.98
N LEU A 252 6.73 0.23 -4.81
CA LEU A 252 6.26 -0.82 -3.90
C LEU A 252 6.18 -2.21 -4.54
N GLN A 253 6.43 -2.36 -5.85
CA GLN A 253 6.28 -3.65 -6.54
C GLN A 253 7.31 -4.67 -6.10
N TYR A 254 8.56 -4.23 -6.00
CA TYR A 254 9.60 -5.03 -5.36
C TYR A 254 9.42 -4.91 -3.84
N PRO A 255 9.53 -5.98 -3.03
CA PRO A 255 9.42 -5.88 -1.57
C PRO A 255 10.63 -5.22 -0.91
N PHE A 256 10.43 -4.47 0.18
CA PHE A 256 11.52 -3.93 0.99
C PHE A 256 12.14 -4.99 1.92
N ARG A 257 11.34 -5.92 2.45
CA ARG A 257 11.74 -6.97 3.41
C ARG A 257 11.12 -8.35 3.13
N GLY A 258 10.47 -8.52 1.99
CA GLY A 258 9.70 -9.73 1.67
C GLY A 258 10.50 -11.03 1.88
N PRO A 259 9.89 -12.10 2.44
CA PRO A 259 10.57 -13.38 2.64
C PRO A 259 11.17 -13.92 1.33
N GLY A 260 12.46 -14.27 1.37
CA GLY A 260 13.18 -14.76 0.19
C GLY A 260 13.73 -13.67 -0.73
N TYR A 261 13.56 -12.38 -0.38
CA TYR A 261 14.12 -11.20 -1.06
C TYR A 261 15.17 -10.47 -0.18
N GLU A 262 15.76 -11.19 0.77
CA GLU A 262 16.84 -10.69 1.62
C GLU A 262 18.18 -10.68 0.86
N GLU A 263 18.49 -9.59 0.16
CA GLU A 263 19.74 -9.48 -0.62
C GLU A 263 20.93 -9.11 0.26
N VAL A 264 20.68 -8.22 1.23
CA VAL A 264 21.65 -7.73 2.21
C VAL A 264 21.01 -7.71 3.61
N PRO A 265 21.82 -7.64 4.69
CA PRO A 265 21.31 -7.44 6.03
C PRO A 265 20.37 -6.22 6.11
N VAL A 266 19.37 -6.32 6.99
CA VAL A 266 18.40 -5.25 7.22
C VAL A 266 19.11 -3.95 7.58
N HIS A 267 18.78 -2.90 6.85
CA HIS A 267 19.21 -1.51 7.07
C HIS A 267 18.00 -0.58 6.93
N LYS A 268 18.13 0.69 7.33
CA LYS A 268 17.07 1.68 7.11
C LYS A 268 17.27 2.41 5.79
N VAL A 269 16.17 2.80 5.15
CA VAL A 269 16.15 3.78 4.06
C VAL A 269 15.18 4.91 4.39
N LEU A 270 15.46 6.10 3.87
CA LEU A 270 14.56 7.26 3.98
C LEU A 270 13.69 7.31 2.72
N PHE A 271 12.49 6.76 2.80
CA PHE A 271 11.52 6.71 1.72
C PHE A 271 10.67 7.98 1.67
N HIS A 272 10.53 8.58 0.49
CA HIS A 272 9.74 9.78 0.26
C HIS A 272 8.42 9.42 -0.44
N PRO A 273 7.29 9.35 0.29
CA PRO A 273 6.07 8.73 -0.21
C PRO A 273 5.46 9.40 -1.43
N SER A 274 5.59 10.71 -1.58
CA SER A 274 4.96 11.45 -2.68
C SER A 274 5.66 11.26 -4.04
N THR A 275 6.92 10.78 -4.04
CA THR A 275 7.68 10.47 -5.25
C THR A 275 7.91 8.97 -5.45
N GLY A 276 7.82 8.16 -4.39
CA GLY A 276 8.20 6.75 -4.44
C GLY A 276 9.71 6.51 -4.49
N LEU A 277 10.51 7.54 -4.18
CA LEU A 277 11.97 7.49 -4.22
C LEU A 277 12.55 7.47 -2.81
N CYS A 278 13.83 7.14 -2.68
CA CYS A 278 14.55 7.13 -1.41
C CYS A 278 15.75 8.10 -1.45
N VAL A 279 16.21 8.53 -0.27
CA VAL A 279 17.40 9.38 -0.16
C VAL A 279 18.66 8.59 -0.51
N LYS A 280 19.44 9.14 -1.45
CA LYS A 280 20.76 8.66 -1.86
C LYS A 280 21.80 9.78 -1.90
N ARG A 281 23.09 9.46 -1.91
CA ARG A 281 24.13 10.43 -2.29
C ARG A 281 24.08 10.68 -3.80
N ALA A 282 24.02 11.95 -4.18
CA ALA A 282 24.07 12.41 -5.55
C ALA A 282 25.51 12.58 -6.06
N SER A 283 26.48 12.81 -5.17
CA SER A 283 27.88 13.00 -5.55
C SER A 283 28.86 12.65 -4.42
N LEU A 284 30.15 12.57 -4.76
CA LEU A 284 31.26 12.41 -3.81
C LEU A 284 31.42 13.61 -2.85
N LEU A 285 30.76 14.74 -3.12
CA LEU A 285 30.74 15.92 -2.25
C LEU A 285 29.56 15.89 -1.26
N ASP A 286 29.01 14.70 -0.99
CA ASP A 286 27.98 14.44 0.02
C ASP A 286 26.64 15.18 -0.18
N ALA A 287 26.37 15.66 -1.40
CA ALA A 287 25.04 16.17 -1.75
C ALA A 287 24.02 15.03 -1.73
N LEU A 288 22.88 15.24 -1.06
CA LEU A 288 21.80 14.26 -0.96
C LEU A 288 20.67 14.61 -1.94
N ALA A 289 20.12 13.60 -2.59
CA ALA A 289 18.96 13.73 -3.46
C ALA A 289 18.07 12.48 -3.37
N LEU A 290 16.88 12.54 -3.95
CA LEU A 290 16.07 11.35 -4.14
C LEU A 290 16.52 10.56 -5.37
N GLY A 291 16.45 9.23 -5.25
CA GLY A 291 16.71 8.29 -6.33
C GLY A 291 15.98 6.96 -6.12
N PRO A 292 16.15 6.00 -7.04
CA PRO A 292 15.60 4.66 -6.88
C PRO A 292 16.01 4.04 -5.55
N CYS A 293 15.08 3.40 -4.84
CA CYS A 293 15.35 2.87 -3.50
C CYS A 293 16.39 1.76 -3.42
N VAL A 294 16.74 1.14 -4.55
CA VAL A 294 17.85 0.18 -4.64
C VAL A 294 19.23 0.86 -4.57
N GLU A 295 19.30 2.16 -4.87
CA GLU A 295 20.50 3.01 -4.79
C GLU A 295 20.50 3.86 -3.50
N ALA A 296 19.57 3.59 -2.58
CA ALA A 296 19.43 4.39 -1.37
C ALA A 296 20.65 4.25 -0.46
N GLU A 297 20.99 5.31 0.27
CA GLU A 297 21.92 5.17 1.38
C GLU A 297 21.33 4.22 2.42
N ALA A 298 22.17 3.32 2.93
CA ALA A 298 21.84 2.51 4.10
C ALA A 298 22.04 3.36 5.36
N TRP A 299 20.97 3.51 6.14
CA TRP A 299 20.98 4.30 7.38
C TRP A 299 20.85 3.40 8.60
N SER A 300 21.44 3.85 9.70
CA SER A 300 21.17 3.40 11.06
C SER A 300 20.67 4.56 11.90
N ASN A 301 19.79 4.26 12.86
CA ASN A 301 19.34 5.24 13.85
C ASN A 301 19.96 4.89 15.20
N THR A 302 20.70 5.83 15.78
CA THR A 302 21.31 5.62 17.10
C THR A 302 20.31 5.82 18.23
N THR A 303 20.67 5.39 19.44
CA THR A 303 19.90 5.68 20.66
C THR A 303 19.74 7.17 20.92
N GLU A 304 20.67 7.99 20.41
CA GLU A 304 20.61 9.46 20.47
C GLU A 304 19.81 10.09 19.32
N LYS A 305 19.05 9.30 18.54
CA LYS A 305 18.23 9.79 17.40
C LYS A 305 19.05 10.43 16.27
N THR A 306 20.27 9.95 16.06
CA THR A 306 21.09 10.37 14.92
C THR A 306 20.93 9.39 13.77
N LEU A 307 20.68 9.91 12.57
CA LEU A 307 20.66 9.14 11.33
C LEU A 307 22.08 9.08 10.76
N THR A 308 22.74 7.95 10.94
CA THR A 308 24.10 7.68 10.44
C THR A 308 24.06 6.85 9.16
N VAL A 309 24.97 7.12 8.23
CA VAL A 309 25.14 6.27 7.06
C VAL A 309 25.99 5.05 7.44
N ASP A 310 25.44 3.86 7.24
CA ASP A 310 26.03 2.59 7.63
C ASP A 310 27.45 2.40 7.09
N GLY A 311 28.35 1.97 7.97
CA GLY A 311 29.76 1.73 7.62
C GLY A 311 30.59 3.01 7.43
N THR A 312 30.04 4.19 7.69
CA THR A 312 30.75 5.47 7.57
C THR A 312 30.65 6.31 8.85
N PRO A 313 31.52 7.32 9.05
CA PRO A 313 31.39 8.25 10.18
C PRO A 313 30.33 9.35 9.92
N PHE A 314 29.60 9.30 8.81
CA PHE A 314 28.72 10.37 8.40
C PHE A 314 27.34 10.27 9.05
N CYS A 315 26.79 11.41 9.49
CA CYS A 315 25.41 11.57 9.92
C CYS A 315 24.70 12.70 9.18
N LEU A 316 23.38 12.62 9.09
CA LEU A 316 22.55 13.67 8.52
C LEU A 316 22.54 14.91 9.41
N GLU A 317 22.84 16.07 8.82
CA GLU A 317 22.92 17.37 9.49
C GLU A 317 21.99 18.39 8.81
N ALA A 318 21.26 19.14 9.65
CA ALA A 318 20.54 20.33 9.26
C ALA A 318 21.44 21.56 9.39
N ASP A 319 21.61 22.31 8.30
CA ASP A 319 22.47 23.52 8.28
C ASP A 319 21.66 24.77 8.62
N GLU A 320 20.79 25.17 7.69
CA GLU A 320 19.88 26.30 7.83
C GLU A 320 18.53 26.00 7.15
N SER A 321 17.51 26.78 7.48
CA SER A 321 16.22 26.71 6.78
C SER A 321 16.37 27.17 5.32
N GLY A 322 15.82 26.40 4.39
CA GLY A 322 15.91 26.60 2.95
C GLY A 322 17.24 26.17 2.32
N LYS A 323 18.13 25.48 3.05
CA LYS A 323 19.43 25.02 2.55
C LYS A 323 19.48 23.51 2.37
N PRO A 324 20.40 22.98 1.53
CA PRO A 324 20.63 21.54 1.43
C PRO A 324 20.97 20.91 2.79
N ALA A 325 20.37 19.76 3.06
CA ALA A 325 20.81 18.91 4.16
C ALA A 325 22.18 18.31 3.81
N LYS A 326 23.05 18.16 4.81
CA LYS A 326 24.45 17.74 4.61
C LYS A 326 24.74 16.44 5.35
N LEU A 327 25.87 15.84 5.01
CA LEU A 327 26.50 14.81 5.82
C LEU A 327 27.64 15.41 6.64
N SER A 328 27.61 15.17 7.95
CA SER A 328 28.63 15.62 8.89
C SER A 328 29.40 14.46 9.46
N VAL A 329 30.66 14.68 9.82
CA VAL A 329 31.42 13.74 10.67
C VAL A 329 31.28 14.06 12.17
N ILE A 330 30.63 15.19 12.50
CA ILE A 330 30.39 15.65 13.87
C ILE A 330 28.91 15.40 14.19
N CYS A 331 28.63 14.39 15.01
CA CYS A 331 27.27 13.84 15.20
C CYS A 331 26.70 14.05 16.62
N ASP A 332 27.24 15.01 17.35
CA ASP A 332 26.85 15.36 18.72
C ASP A 332 26.00 16.65 18.80
N GLY A 333 25.96 17.46 17.74
CA GLY A 333 25.15 18.68 17.63
C GLY A 333 23.64 18.42 17.61
N GLN A 334 22.84 19.39 18.10
CA GLN A 334 21.36 19.32 18.08
C GLN A 334 20.79 19.23 16.66
N ASN A 335 21.47 19.84 15.70
CA ASN A 335 21.13 19.84 14.29
C ASN A 335 21.40 18.51 13.57
N THR A 336 21.99 17.52 14.27
CA THR A 336 22.17 16.14 13.80
C THR A 336 21.23 15.14 14.48
N LYS A 337 20.31 15.63 15.33
CA LYS A 337 19.30 14.84 16.02
C LYS A 337 17.99 14.97 15.27
N TRP A 338 17.45 13.85 14.79
CA TRP A 338 16.27 13.80 13.94
C TRP A 338 15.13 13.07 14.63
N GLU A 339 13.98 13.74 14.76
CA GLU A 339 12.79 13.20 15.41
C GLU A 339 11.61 13.14 14.46
N THR A 340 10.81 12.07 14.55
CA THR A 340 9.49 12.01 13.93
C THR A 340 8.50 12.77 14.82
N ILE A 341 8.03 13.94 14.37
CA ILE A 341 7.28 14.87 15.24
C ILE A 341 5.77 14.97 14.94
N SER A 342 5.28 14.30 13.91
CA SER A 342 3.92 14.49 13.40
C SER A 342 3.01 13.27 13.59
N ASP A 343 1.69 13.47 13.59
CA ASP A 343 0.68 12.40 13.69
C ASP A 343 0.84 11.32 12.61
N SER A 344 1.17 11.72 11.38
CA SER A 344 1.50 10.78 10.28
C SER A 344 2.81 10.01 10.50
N LYS A 345 3.65 10.46 11.45
CA LYS A 345 5.02 10.02 11.69
C LYS A 345 5.93 10.16 10.45
N MET A 346 5.68 11.17 9.62
CA MET A 346 6.44 11.41 8.39
C MET A 346 7.20 12.74 8.35
N HIS A 347 7.10 13.59 9.36
CA HIS A 347 7.97 14.76 9.46
C HIS A 347 9.21 14.42 10.27
N LEU A 348 10.37 14.34 9.60
CA LEU A 348 11.68 14.23 10.26
C LEU A 348 12.20 15.63 10.56
N SER A 349 12.31 15.97 11.85
CA SER A 349 12.67 17.31 12.29
C SER A 349 13.97 17.34 13.06
N ALA A 350 14.75 18.41 12.85
CA ALA A 350 15.96 18.74 13.59
C ALA A 350 15.86 20.17 14.17
N THR A 351 16.64 20.44 15.21
CA THR A 351 16.75 21.78 15.81
C THR A 351 18.06 22.41 15.39
N LEU A 352 17.99 23.59 14.75
CA LEU A 352 19.17 24.35 14.33
C LEU A 352 19.89 24.97 15.55
N GLU A 353 21.11 25.48 15.34
CA GLU A 353 21.89 26.12 16.40
C GLU A 353 21.21 27.35 17.01
N ASP A 354 20.40 28.06 16.21
CA ASP A 354 19.60 29.21 16.67
C ASP A 354 18.34 28.82 17.46
N GLY A 355 18.11 27.52 17.65
CA GLY A 355 16.96 26.96 18.35
C GLY A 355 15.69 26.82 17.50
N SER A 356 15.71 27.23 16.24
CA SER A 356 14.58 27.03 15.32
C SER A 356 14.45 25.56 14.91
N LYS A 357 13.22 25.13 14.61
CA LYS A 357 12.94 23.78 14.14
C LYS A 357 12.74 23.76 12.64
N VAL A 358 13.41 22.82 11.98
CA VAL A 358 13.25 22.53 10.55
C VAL A 358 12.83 21.09 10.36
N CYS A 359 12.24 20.81 9.20
CA CYS A 359 11.89 19.49 8.73
C CYS A 359 12.68 19.17 7.46
N LEU A 360 13.00 17.89 7.28
CA LEU A 360 13.53 17.39 6.01
C LEU A 360 12.51 17.64 4.91
N SER A 361 12.97 18.11 3.76
CA SER A 361 12.14 18.48 2.62
C SER A 361 12.87 18.15 1.33
N ILE A 362 12.14 18.16 0.21
CA ILE A 362 12.74 18.25 -1.12
C ILE A 362 12.46 19.59 -1.79
N ASP A 363 13.40 20.01 -2.64
CA ASP A 363 13.21 21.08 -3.62
C ASP A 363 12.60 20.55 -4.94
N SER A 364 12.47 21.41 -5.96
CA SER A 364 11.89 21.05 -7.26
C SER A 364 12.73 20.06 -8.08
N ASP A 365 14.02 19.94 -7.76
CA ASP A 365 14.97 19.05 -8.45
C ASP A 365 15.18 17.74 -7.66
N ASN A 366 14.36 17.52 -6.61
CA ASN A 366 14.44 16.42 -5.67
C ASN A 366 15.75 16.38 -4.85
N ASN A 367 16.44 17.50 -4.67
CA ASN A 367 17.54 17.58 -3.71
C ASN A 367 16.98 17.61 -2.29
N ILE A 368 17.71 17.01 -1.35
CA ILE A 368 17.31 17.02 0.06
C ILE A 368 17.71 18.34 0.69
N ILE A 369 16.72 19.05 1.22
CA ILE A 369 16.89 20.33 1.91
C ILE A 369 16.27 20.26 3.30
N THR A 370 16.53 21.27 4.12
CA THR A 370 15.78 21.55 5.34
C THR A 370 14.91 22.77 5.15
N ASP A 371 13.69 22.77 5.67
CA ASP A 371 12.77 23.91 5.58
C ASP A 371 11.86 23.97 6.81
N SER A 372 11.16 25.08 6.99
CA SER A 372 10.15 25.26 8.05
C SER A 372 9.09 24.16 7.94
N CYS A 373 8.80 23.47 9.05
CA CYS A 373 7.85 22.37 9.06
C CYS A 373 6.43 22.83 8.69
N LYS A 374 5.79 22.11 7.76
CA LYS A 374 4.44 22.38 7.25
C LYS A 374 3.41 21.49 7.93
N CYS A 375 2.18 21.96 7.97
CA CYS A 375 0.99 21.17 8.33
C CYS A 375 1.03 20.48 9.70
N LEU A 376 1.85 20.97 10.64
CA LEU A 376 1.86 20.50 12.02
C LEU A 376 0.68 21.05 12.83
N ASP A 377 0.18 22.23 12.47
CA ASP A 377 -0.92 22.89 13.17
C ASP A 377 -2.31 22.57 12.58
N ASP A 378 -3.29 22.41 13.47
CA ASP A 378 -4.63 21.84 13.24
C ASP A 378 -5.58 22.65 12.33
N THR A 379 -5.22 23.87 11.94
CA THR A 379 -6.20 24.82 11.37
C THR A 379 -6.16 24.95 9.85
N ASN A 380 -5.12 24.46 9.18
CA ASN A 380 -4.91 24.72 7.76
C ASN A 380 -5.20 23.50 6.87
N SER A 381 -6.43 23.42 6.37
CA SER A 381 -6.87 22.37 5.43
C SER A 381 -6.30 22.51 4.01
N THR A 382 -5.76 23.67 3.63
CA THR A 382 -5.12 23.87 2.32
C THR A 382 -3.64 23.51 2.33
N CYS A 383 -3.09 23.16 3.50
CA CYS A 383 -1.69 22.77 3.64
C CYS A 383 -1.39 21.45 2.91
N ASP A 384 -0.21 21.34 2.31
CA ASP A 384 0.31 20.12 1.69
C ASP A 384 1.71 19.81 2.24
N PRO A 385 1.87 18.74 3.03
CA PRO A 385 3.15 18.33 3.58
C PRO A 385 3.90 17.35 2.68
N GLY A 386 3.39 17.05 1.47
CA GLY A 386 3.88 15.95 0.64
C GLY A 386 5.36 16.02 0.27
N ASN A 387 5.95 17.23 0.21
CA ASN A 387 7.38 17.43 -0.05
C ASN A 387 8.26 17.31 1.21
N GLN A 388 7.66 17.20 2.40
CA GLN A 388 8.32 17.06 3.70
C GLN A 388 8.07 15.69 4.36
N TRP A 389 7.28 14.83 3.71
CA TRP A 389 7.01 13.50 4.22
C TRP A 389 8.14 12.55 3.86
N PHE A 390 8.81 12.03 4.89
CA PHE A 390 9.80 10.98 4.80
C PHE A 390 9.47 9.89 5.82
N LYS A 391 9.63 8.64 5.40
CA LYS A 391 9.43 7.48 6.24
C LYS A 391 10.74 6.73 6.39
N ILE A 392 11.15 6.50 7.63
CA ILE A 392 12.29 5.62 7.93
C ILE A 392 11.73 4.19 7.90
N ILE A 393 12.09 3.42 6.87
CA ILE A 393 11.62 2.04 6.69
C ILE A 393 12.81 1.08 6.67
N ASP A 394 12.57 -0.17 7.07
CA ASP A 394 13.58 -1.22 6.92
C ASP A 394 13.62 -1.73 5.48
N SER A 395 14.81 -2.09 5.01
CA SER A 395 15.05 -2.62 3.68
C SER A 395 16.13 -3.70 3.72
N THR A 396 16.00 -4.68 2.83
CA THR A 396 17.01 -5.70 2.52
C THR A 396 17.45 -5.65 1.05
N ARG A 397 17.06 -4.60 0.32
CA ARG A 397 17.39 -4.38 -1.10
C ARG A 397 18.83 -3.93 -1.28
N SER A 398 19.43 -4.25 -2.42
CA SER A 398 20.73 -3.73 -2.84
C SER A 398 20.76 -3.47 -4.35
N GLU A 399 21.71 -2.67 -4.82
CA GLU A 399 21.92 -2.45 -6.26
C GLU A 399 22.28 -3.73 -7.05
N LYS A 400 22.74 -4.81 -6.39
CA LYS A 400 23.36 -5.94 -7.08
C LYS A 400 22.39 -6.90 -7.77
N GLN A 401 21.08 -6.84 -7.50
CA GLN A 401 20.08 -7.75 -8.11
C GLN A 401 18.98 -7.06 -8.92
N SER A 402 18.89 -5.73 -8.92
CA SER A 402 17.83 -4.97 -9.61
C SER A 402 17.89 -5.04 -11.15
N TYR A 403 19.00 -5.47 -11.74
CA TYR A 403 19.17 -5.63 -13.19
C TYR A 403 18.28 -6.69 -13.84
N ILE A 404 17.64 -7.58 -13.06
CA ILE A 404 16.81 -8.66 -13.63
C ILE A 404 15.36 -8.23 -13.87
N MET A 405 14.84 -7.20 -13.17
CA MET A 405 13.42 -6.80 -13.29
C MET A 405 13.16 -5.52 -14.09
N LEU A 406 14.15 -4.64 -14.26
CA LEU A 406 14.01 -3.41 -15.07
C LEU A 406 13.96 -3.67 -16.60
N GLN A 407 14.09 -4.93 -17.04
CA GLN A 407 13.91 -5.30 -18.46
C GLN A 407 12.44 -5.34 -18.94
N MET A 408 11.51 -4.74 -18.20
CA MET A 408 10.16 -4.44 -18.72
C MET A 408 10.04 -3.03 -19.33
N ASP A 409 11.15 -2.32 -19.53
CA ASP A 409 11.16 -1.10 -20.34
C ASP A 409 11.03 -1.43 -21.84
N ALA A 410 9.99 -0.84 -22.43
CA ALA A 410 9.60 -0.81 -23.86
C ALA A 410 8.81 -2.02 -24.40
N ILE A 411 7.48 -1.98 -24.24
CA ILE A 411 6.52 -2.35 -25.29
C ILE A 411 5.60 -1.17 -25.57
#